data_AF-A0A5N5TCR4-F1
#
_entry.id   AF-A0A5N5TCR4-F1
#
_cell.length_a   1.000
_cell.length_b   1.000
_cell.length_c   1.000
_cell.angle_alpha   90.00
_cell.angle_beta   90.00
_cell.angle_gamma   90.00
#
_symmetry.space_group_name_H-M   'P 1'
#
loop_
_entity.id
_entity.type
_entity.pdbx_description
1 polymer ?
#
loop_
_entity_poly.entity_id
_entity_poly.type
_entity_poly.pdbx_seq_one_letter_code
_entity_poly.pdbx_strand_id
1 'polypeptide(L)'
;MGEPGAKGVDGLRGNRGDDGFPGRPRKRVKRYFPGPTSDEGPQGFPGPPAPPGPPPRSRGVLITRHSQTTTTPECPTGTSLLWEGYSLLHVTGDHNSHGKI
;
A
#
# COMPACT_ATOMS: atom_id res chain seq x y z
N MET A 1 63.30 -3.27 -62.90
CA MET A 1 62.38 -2.22 -62.41
C MET A 1 61.11 -2.32 -63.24
N GLY A 2 59.95 -2.45 -62.59
CA GLY A 2 58.68 -2.80 -63.23
C GLY A 2 57.94 -1.62 -63.88
N GLU A 3 57.05 -1.92 -64.82
CA GLU A 3 56.27 -0.91 -65.55
C GLU A 3 55.38 -0.08 -64.60
N PRO A 4 55.19 1.23 -64.87
CA PRO A 4 54.28 2.06 -64.10
C PRO A 4 52.87 1.48 -64.08
N GLY A 5 52.25 1.43 -62.90
CA GLY A 5 50.91 0.86 -62.72
C GLY A 5 49.85 1.60 -63.54
N ALA A 6 48.83 0.86 -63.97
CA ALA A 6 47.72 1.40 -64.74
C ALA A 6 47.04 2.57 -64.01
N LYS A 7 46.69 3.61 -64.77
CA LYS A 7 46.01 4.81 -64.23
C LYS A 7 44.64 4.41 -63.66
N GLY A 8 44.31 4.92 -62.48
CA GLY A 8 43.07 4.60 -61.77
C GLY A 8 41.82 5.01 -62.54
N VAL A 9 40.69 4.35 -62.24
CA VAL A 9 39.39 4.63 -62.86
C VAL A 9 38.85 6.00 -62.46
N ASP A 10 38.09 6.63 -63.36
CA ASP A 10 37.46 7.93 -63.12
C ASP A 10 36.41 7.84 -61.99
N GLY A 11 36.27 8.93 -61.23
CA GLY A 11 35.41 9.00 -60.05
C GLY A 11 33.91 8.90 -60.37
N LEU A 12 33.13 8.46 -59.39
CA LEU A 12 31.67 8.31 -59.51
C LEU A 12 30.98 9.66 -59.79
N ARG A 13 29.90 9.61 -60.57
CA ARG A 13 29.09 10.79 -60.93
C ARG A 13 28.48 11.42 -59.68
N GLY A 14 28.49 12.76 -59.62
CA GLY A 14 27.91 13.52 -58.51
C GLY A 14 26.41 13.30 -58.32
N ASN A 15 25.95 13.51 -57.08
CA ASN A 15 24.55 13.34 -56.70
C ASN A 15 23.64 14.40 -57.35
N ARG A 16 22.36 14.05 -57.50
CA ARG A 16 21.33 15.00 -57.95
C ARG A 16 21.18 16.13 -56.91
N GLY A 17 20.96 17.36 -57.39
CA GLY A 17 20.64 18.49 -56.51
C GLY A 17 19.26 18.36 -55.85
N ASP A 18 19.05 19.10 -54.77
CA ASP A 18 17.84 19.04 -53.95
C ASP A 18 16.62 19.63 -54.66
N ASP A 19 15.43 19.18 -54.24
CA ASP A 19 14.15 19.67 -54.75
C ASP A 19 13.91 21.15 -54.36
N GLY A 20 13.20 21.89 -55.22
CA GLY A 20 12.87 23.30 -54.99
C GLY A 20 11.86 23.51 -53.86
N PHE A 21 11.87 24.69 -53.25
CA PHE A 21 11.02 24.99 -52.10
C PHE A 21 9.51 25.08 -52.45
N PRO A 22 8.61 24.63 -51.55
CA PRO A 22 7.16 24.76 -51.73
C PRO A 22 6.68 26.22 -51.84
N GLY A 23 5.59 26.43 -52.59
CA GLY A 23 4.95 27.74 -52.74
C GLY A 23 4.32 28.29 -51.45
N ARG A 24 4.17 29.62 -51.35
CA ARG A 24 3.67 30.28 -50.13
C ARG A 24 2.15 30.05 -49.93
N PRO A 25 1.71 29.63 -48.72
CA PRO A 25 0.29 29.48 -48.42
C PRO A 25 -0.46 30.82 -48.29
N ARG A 26 -1.76 30.82 -48.57
CA ARG A 26 -2.63 32.01 -48.53
C ARG A 26 -2.89 32.49 -47.09
N LYS A 27 -3.00 33.80 -46.89
CA LYS A 27 -3.29 34.42 -45.58
C LYS A 27 -4.74 34.13 -45.15
N ARG A 28 -4.92 33.52 -43.97
CA ARG A 28 -6.25 33.31 -43.35
C ARG A 28 -6.73 34.58 -42.64
N VAL A 29 -8.03 34.82 -42.63
CA VAL A 29 -8.69 35.96 -41.95
C VAL A 29 -8.74 35.72 -40.42
N LYS A 30 -8.47 36.76 -39.61
CA LYS A 30 -8.48 36.69 -38.13
C LYS A 30 -9.94 36.68 -37.62
N ARG A 31 -10.30 35.67 -36.81
CA ARG A 31 -11.53 35.69 -36.00
C ARG A 31 -11.25 36.34 -34.64
N TYR A 32 -12.23 37.05 -34.07
CA TYR A 32 -12.17 37.65 -32.74
C TYR A 32 -12.38 36.58 -31.64
N PHE A 33 -11.63 36.67 -30.54
CA PHE A 33 -11.69 35.73 -29.40
C PHE A 33 -12.57 36.28 -28.26
N PRO A 34 -13.35 35.42 -27.56
CA PRO A 34 -14.04 35.80 -26.32
C PRO A 34 -13.05 36.22 -25.22
N GLY A 35 -13.46 37.13 -24.33
CA GLY A 35 -12.64 37.62 -23.21
C GLY A 35 -12.34 36.51 -22.18
N PRO A 36 -11.25 36.65 -21.39
CA PRO A 36 -10.87 35.64 -20.42
C PRO A 36 -11.91 35.53 -19.30
N THR A 37 -12.30 34.31 -18.95
CA THR A 37 -13.06 34.02 -17.72
C THR A 37 -12.12 34.19 -16.52
N SER A 38 -12.64 34.65 -15.38
CA SER A 38 -11.86 34.80 -14.14
C SER A 38 -11.40 33.44 -13.61
N ASP A 39 -10.17 33.37 -13.10
CA ASP A 39 -9.63 32.15 -12.48
C ASP A 39 -10.42 31.80 -11.20
N GLU A 40 -10.72 30.50 -11.03
CA GLU A 40 -11.34 29.96 -9.81
C GLU A 40 -10.38 30.10 -8.62
N GLY A 41 -10.93 30.35 -7.43
CA GLY A 41 -10.12 30.54 -6.22
C GLY A 41 -9.33 29.29 -5.82
N PRO A 42 -8.26 29.43 -5.01
CA PRO A 42 -7.48 28.29 -4.57
C PRO A 42 -8.33 27.36 -3.68
N GLN A 43 -8.09 26.05 -3.81
CA GLN A 43 -8.67 25.05 -2.90
C GLN A 43 -8.24 25.34 -1.45
N GLY A 44 -9.18 25.18 -0.50
CA GLY A 44 -8.91 25.35 0.92
C GLY A 44 -7.90 24.32 1.46
N PHE A 45 -7.30 24.63 2.61
CA PHE A 45 -6.34 23.74 3.26
C PHE A 45 -6.99 22.44 3.75
N PRO A 46 -6.24 21.33 3.81
CA PRO A 46 -6.68 20.12 4.49
C PRO A 46 -7.10 20.40 5.93
N GLY A 47 -8.16 19.72 6.38
CA GLY A 47 -8.61 19.80 7.76
C GLY A 47 -7.59 19.22 8.75
N PRO A 48 -7.75 19.51 10.05
CA PRO A 48 -6.89 18.94 11.08
C PRO A 48 -7.04 17.41 11.15
N PRO A 49 -6.02 16.69 11.67
CA PRO A 49 -6.12 15.26 11.91
C PRO A 49 -7.30 14.87 12.80
N ALA A 50 -7.84 13.68 12.59
CA ALA A 50 -8.89 13.14 13.45
C ALA A 50 -8.38 12.88 14.88
N PRO A 51 -9.26 12.97 15.90
CA PRO A 51 -8.91 12.57 17.26
C PRO A 51 -8.42 11.12 17.33
N PRO A 52 -7.57 10.77 18.32
CA PRO A 52 -7.21 9.38 18.58
C PRO A 52 -8.46 8.50 18.79
N GLY A 53 -8.38 7.26 18.32
CA GLY A 53 -9.44 6.27 18.54
C GLY A 53 -9.61 5.92 20.03
N PRO A 54 -10.75 5.29 20.40
CA PRO A 54 -10.99 4.87 21.77
C PRO A 54 -9.94 3.84 22.24
N PRO A 55 -9.67 3.78 23.55
CA PRO A 55 -8.73 2.80 24.10
C PRO A 55 -9.22 1.36 23.84
N PRO A 56 -8.29 0.38 23.80
CA PRO A 56 -8.65 -1.01 23.64
C PRO A 56 -9.52 -1.51 24.80
N ARG A 57 -10.48 -2.38 24.51
CA ARG A 57 -11.30 -3.04 25.53
C ARG A 57 -10.46 -4.07 26.28
N SER A 58 -10.64 -4.16 27.60
CA SER A 58 -10.04 -5.23 28.41
C SER A 58 -10.53 -6.60 27.90
N ARG A 59 -9.63 -7.58 27.78
CA ARG A 59 -9.97 -8.96 27.40
C ARG A 59 -10.52 -9.80 28.57
N GLY A 60 -10.67 -9.18 29.75
CA GLY A 60 -11.06 -9.86 30.98
C GLY A 60 -9.92 -10.65 31.61
N VAL A 61 -10.16 -11.16 32.82
CA VAL A 61 -9.27 -12.04 33.58
C VAL A 61 -10.08 -13.26 33.98
N LEU A 62 -9.47 -14.45 33.91
CA LEU A 62 -10.08 -15.70 34.38
C LEU A 62 -9.61 -15.97 35.82
N ILE A 63 -10.55 -16.36 36.67
CA ILE A 63 -10.31 -16.76 38.06
C ILE A 63 -11.03 -18.09 38.28
N THR A 64 -10.33 -19.06 38.87
CA THR A 64 -10.89 -20.35 39.27
C THR A 64 -11.02 -20.39 40.79
N ARG A 65 -12.17 -20.86 41.31
CA ARG A 65 -12.41 -21.03 42.75
C ARG A 65 -12.72 -22.49 43.05
N HIS A 66 -12.08 -23.04 44.07
CA HIS A 66 -12.30 -24.39 44.57
C HIS A 66 -13.09 -24.32 45.87
N SER A 67 -14.22 -25.03 45.97
CA SER A 67 -15.03 -25.05 47.21
C SER A 67 -14.43 -25.93 48.29
N GLN A 68 -13.65 -26.95 47.90
CA GLN A 68 -13.19 -28.04 48.77
C GLN A 68 -14.35 -28.80 49.44
N THR A 69 -15.53 -28.73 48.85
CA THR A 69 -16.76 -29.41 49.26
C THR A 69 -17.45 -29.97 48.02
N THR A 70 -18.58 -30.66 48.20
CA THR A 70 -19.44 -31.10 47.09
C THR A 70 -20.36 -30.00 46.55
N THR A 71 -20.35 -28.81 47.16
CA THR A 71 -21.16 -27.67 46.75
C THR A 71 -20.39 -26.77 45.78
N THR A 72 -21.06 -26.22 44.76
CA THR A 72 -20.44 -25.27 43.83
C THR A 72 -20.10 -23.96 44.55
N PRO A 73 -18.86 -23.43 44.45
CA PRO A 73 -18.51 -22.15 45.06
C PRO A 73 -19.09 -20.98 44.26
N GLU A 74 -19.51 -19.92 44.96
CA GLU A 74 -19.99 -18.70 44.30
C GLU A 74 -18.87 -17.90 43.62
N CYS A 75 -19.20 -17.18 42.55
CA CYS A 75 -18.28 -16.25 41.89
C CYS A 75 -17.95 -15.04 42.79
N PRO A 76 -16.69 -14.62 42.92
CA PRO A 76 -16.33 -13.39 43.61
C PRO A 76 -17.03 -12.15 43.03
N THR A 77 -17.24 -11.13 43.87
CA THR A 77 -17.86 -9.85 43.44
C THR A 77 -17.14 -9.26 42.23
N GLY A 78 -17.91 -8.89 41.20
CA GLY A 78 -17.38 -8.33 39.96
C GLY A 78 -16.94 -9.37 38.93
N THR A 79 -17.20 -10.65 39.16
CA THR A 79 -16.98 -11.74 38.19
C THR A 79 -18.30 -12.42 37.81
N SER A 80 -18.32 -13.10 36.66
CA SER A 80 -19.46 -13.88 36.20
C SER A 80 -19.08 -15.35 36.02
N LEU A 81 -20.04 -16.25 36.23
CA LEU A 81 -19.84 -17.68 36.04
C LEU A 81 -19.64 -17.99 34.55
N LEU A 82 -18.58 -18.75 34.24
CA LEU A 82 -18.34 -19.28 32.91
C LEU A 82 -18.67 -20.77 32.83
N TRP A 83 -18.16 -21.57 33.78
CA TRP A 83 -18.45 -23.01 33.89
C TRP A 83 -18.27 -23.48 35.34
N GLU A 84 -18.82 -24.66 35.64
CA GLU A 84 -18.60 -25.40 36.88
C GLU A 84 -18.07 -26.81 36.60
N GLY A 85 -17.41 -27.43 37.58
CA GLY A 85 -16.83 -28.76 37.43
C GLY A 85 -16.08 -29.24 38.67
N TYR A 86 -15.35 -30.34 38.51
CA TYR A 86 -14.54 -30.92 39.59
C TYR A 86 -13.13 -30.34 39.63
N SER A 87 -12.55 -30.30 40.83
CA SER A 87 -11.20 -29.77 41.07
C SER A 87 -10.14 -30.81 40.70
N LEU A 88 -9.47 -30.64 39.57
CA LEU A 88 -8.34 -31.47 39.17
C LEU A 88 -7.04 -30.91 39.79
N LEU A 89 -6.34 -31.73 40.56
CA LEU A 89 -5.05 -31.33 41.15
C LEU A 89 -3.87 -31.71 40.25
N HIS A 90 -3.75 -33.00 39.91
CA HIS A 90 -2.69 -33.51 39.05
C HIS A 90 -3.11 -34.83 38.41
N VAL A 91 -2.39 -35.23 37.36
CA VAL A 91 -2.48 -36.56 36.75
C VAL A 91 -1.11 -37.22 36.84
N THR A 92 -1.08 -38.50 37.21
CA THR A 92 0.13 -39.32 37.30
C THR A 92 0.07 -40.45 36.29
N GLY A 93 1.12 -40.64 35.51
CA GLY A 93 1.26 -41.69 34.51
C GLY A 93 2.73 -41.94 34.21
N ASP A 94 3.11 -43.18 33.89
CA ASP A 94 4.50 -43.57 33.59
C ASP A 94 5.53 -43.03 34.59
N HIS A 95 5.22 -43.13 35.89
CA HIS A 95 6.04 -42.64 37.01
C HIS A 95 6.27 -41.12 37.06
N ASN A 96 5.57 -40.32 36.23
CA ASN A 96 5.65 -38.87 36.19
C ASN A 96 4.34 -38.23 36.62
N SER A 97 4.41 -37.02 37.21
CA SER A 97 3.25 -36.26 37.70
C SER A 97 3.13 -34.90 37.00
N HIS A 98 1.93 -34.55 36.54
CA HIS A 98 1.61 -33.27 35.90
C HIS A 98 0.50 -32.53 36.65
N GLY A 99 0.87 -31.47 37.36
CA GLY A 99 -0.07 -30.62 38.11
C GLY A 99 -0.87 -29.66 37.24
N LYS A 100 -2.00 -29.20 37.77
CA LYS A 100 -2.77 -28.06 37.25
C LYS A 100 -2.74 -26.91 38.25
N ILE A 101 -2.63 -25.71 37.70
CA ILE A 101 -2.67 -24.45 38.44
C ILE A 101 -4.10 -23.92 38.49
#